data_AF-A0A7Y9URF4-F1
#
_entry.id   AF-A0A7Y9URF4-F1
#
_cell.length_a   1.000
_cell.length_b   1.000
_cell.length_c   1.000
_cell.angle_alpha   90.00
_cell.angle_beta   90.00
_cell.angle_gamma   90.00
#
_symmetry.space_group_name_H-M   'P 1'
#
loop_
_entity.id
_entity.type
_entity.pdbx_description
1 polymer ?
#
loop_
_entity_poly.entity_id
_entity_poly.type
_entity_poly.pdbx_seq_one_letter_code
_entity_poly.pdbx_strand_id
1 'polypeptide(L)'
;MRVIVRRERPHPGAQLSSFEEADGWRYQAFVTNTKHGQLAFLEARHRAHARVEDRIRHAKDTGMGRFPSREFAINQTWFALTAVAADLIAWTRLLALTGDATVLAACEPKALRYRFLHVPAGPASYPYTVIESPHAAMSSSAAS
;
A
#
# COMPACT_ATOMS: atom_id res chain seq x y z
N MET A 1 -17.68 15.26 -19.49
CA MET A 1 -17.00 15.18 -18.17
C MET A 1 -18.07 15.35 -17.12
N ARG A 2 -18.09 14.53 -16.06
CA ARG A 2 -19.10 14.63 -14.99
C ARG A 2 -18.45 14.54 -13.62
N VAL A 3 -19.08 15.19 -12.64
CA VAL A 3 -18.70 15.12 -11.23
C VAL A 3 -19.77 14.32 -10.50
N ILE A 4 -19.36 13.31 -9.74
CA ILE A 4 -20.25 12.52 -8.89
C ILE A 4 -19.88 12.82 -7.44
N VAL A 5 -20.88 13.14 -6.62
CA VAL A 5 -20.70 13.42 -5.19
C VAL A 5 -21.40 12.36 -4.37
N ARG A 6 -20.66 11.67 -3.52
CA ARG A 6 -21.19 10.76 -2.50
C ARG A 6 -21.37 11.55 -1.21
N ARG A 7 -22.54 11.40 -0.59
CA ARG A 7 -22.85 11.91 0.73
C ARG A 7 -22.92 10.75 1.72
N GLU A 8 -22.14 10.81 2.80
CA GLU A 8 -22.13 9.77 3.84
C GLU A 8 -22.22 10.36 5.25
N ARG A 9 -22.77 9.60 6.19
CA ARG A 9 -22.80 10.01 7.58
C ARG A 9 -21.38 9.94 8.16
N PRO A 10 -20.87 11.03 8.77
CA PRO A 10 -19.59 11.00 9.46
C PRO A 10 -19.59 9.92 10.56
N HIS A 11 -18.47 9.23 10.71
CA HIS A 11 -18.26 8.35 11.87
C HIS A 11 -17.80 9.20 13.06
N PRO A 12 -18.01 8.73 14.31
CA PRO A 12 -17.54 9.45 15.50
C PRO A 12 -16.04 9.74 15.41
N GLY A 13 -15.65 11.00 15.58
CA GLY A 13 -14.25 11.44 15.48
C GLY A 13 -13.74 11.76 14.07
N ALA A 14 -14.60 11.73 13.05
CA ALA A 14 -14.24 12.20 11.72
C ALA A 14 -13.92 13.71 11.74
N GLN A 15 -12.76 14.10 11.22
CA GLN A 15 -12.43 15.51 11.00
C GLN A 15 -13.17 15.99 9.75
N LEU A 16 -14.10 16.92 9.95
CA LEU A 16 -14.94 17.50 8.90
C LEU A 16 -14.42 18.89 8.54
N SER A 17 -14.62 19.30 7.29
CA SER A 17 -14.49 20.71 6.93
C SER A 17 -15.64 21.53 7.53
N SER A 18 -15.45 22.84 7.70
CA SER A 18 -16.49 23.73 8.26
C SER A 18 -17.83 23.69 7.49
N PHE A 19 -17.80 23.34 6.20
CA PHE A 19 -19.00 23.12 5.39
C PHE A 19 -19.72 21.80 5.75
N GLU A 20 -18.95 20.72 5.95
CA GLU A 20 -19.48 19.41 6.32
C GLU A 20 -19.99 19.37 7.77
N GLU A 21 -19.41 20.19 8.66
CA GLU A 21 -19.88 20.37 10.04
C GLU A 21 -21.25 21.03 10.09
N ALA A 22 -21.49 22.06 9.27
CA ALA A 22 -22.78 22.75 9.19
C ALA A 22 -23.89 21.84 8.64
N ASP A 23 -23.58 21.01 7.65
CA ASP A 23 -24.53 20.10 7.02
C ASP A 23 -24.69 18.78 7.79
N GLY A 24 -23.73 18.40 8.63
CA GLY A 24 -23.69 17.10 9.31
C GLY A 24 -23.41 15.91 8.38
N TRP A 25 -22.91 16.17 7.17
CA TRP A 25 -22.63 15.15 6.16
C TRP A 25 -21.21 15.27 5.64
N ARG A 26 -20.57 14.14 5.39
CA ARG A 26 -19.28 14.09 4.69
C ARG A 26 -19.51 13.95 3.19
N TYR A 27 -18.82 14.76 2.41
CA TYR A 27 -18.94 14.77 0.96
C TYR A 27 -17.65 14.27 0.30
N GLN A 28 -17.78 13.35 -0.63
CA GLN A 28 -16.67 12.86 -1.43
C GLN A 28 -17.00 12.98 -2.91
N ALA A 29 -16.31 13.90 -3.59
CA ALA A 29 -16.48 14.16 -5.01
C ALA A 29 -15.40 13.47 -5.83
N PHE A 30 -15.78 12.92 -6.98
CA PHE A 30 -14.82 12.46 -7.98
C PHE A 30 -15.29 12.79 -9.40
N VAL A 31 -14.32 12.91 -10.30
CA VAL A 31 -14.56 13.28 -11.70
C VAL A 31 -14.38 12.05 -12.58
N THR A 32 -15.27 11.87 -13.56
CA THR A 32 -15.11 10.81 -14.56
C THR A 32 -15.62 11.26 -15.93
N ASN A 33 -15.03 10.72 -16.99
CA ASN A 33 -15.53 10.81 -18.36
C ASN A 33 -16.42 9.59 -18.72
N THR A 34 -16.54 8.60 -17.83
CA THR A 34 -17.36 7.41 -18.06
C THR A 34 -18.83 7.80 -18.15
N LYS A 35 -19.48 7.52 -19.30
CA LYS A 35 -20.87 7.95 -19.56
C LYS A 35 -21.91 7.08 -18.84
N HIS A 36 -21.65 5.78 -18.71
CA HIS A 36 -22.62 4.79 -18.22
C HIS A 36 -22.08 4.00 -17.01
N GLY A 37 -22.94 3.20 -16.38
CA GLY A 37 -22.59 2.34 -15.24
C GLY A 37 -23.19 2.80 -13.92
N GLN A 38 -23.37 1.85 -13.00
CA GLN A 38 -23.92 2.11 -11.66
C GLN A 38 -22.99 3.03 -10.86
N LEU A 39 -23.56 4.04 -10.20
CA LEU A 39 -22.78 5.04 -9.43
C LEU A 39 -21.91 4.39 -8.36
N ALA A 40 -22.44 3.38 -7.66
CA ALA A 40 -21.69 2.65 -6.63
C ALA A 40 -20.45 1.94 -7.20
N PHE A 41 -20.54 1.35 -8.39
CA PHE A 41 -19.40 0.71 -9.05
C PHE A 41 -18.33 1.73 -9.44
N LEU A 42 -18.74 2.88 -9.96
CA LEU A 42 -17.82 3.93 -10.38
C LEU A 42 -17.09 4.56 -9.19
N GLU A 43 -17.79 4.73 -8.08
CA GLU A 43 -17.22 5.17 -6.81
C GLU A 43 -16.21 4.16 -6.25
N ALA A 44 -16.55 2.87 -6.26
CA ALA A 44 -15.64 1.81 -5.84
C ALA A 44 -14.39 1.73 -6.73
N ARG A 45 -14.55 1.87 -8.05
CA ARG A 45 -13.44 1.96 -9.01
C ARG A 45 -12.58 3.19 -8.76
N HIS A 46 -13.17 4.33 -8.42
CA HIS A 46 -12.41 5.53 -8.07
C HIS A 46 -11.62 5.32 -6.78
N ARG A 47 -12.20 4.74 -5.74
CA ARG A 47 -11.46 4.42 -4.49
C ARG A 47 -10.33 3.43 -4.73
N ALA A 48 -10.50 2.50 -5.68
CA ALA A 48 -9.41 1.62 -6.11
C ALA A 48 -8.20 2.36 -6.69
N HIS A 49 -8.34 3.62 -7.13
CA HIS A 49 -7.22 4.45 -7.59
C HIS A 49 -6.18 4.68 -6.50
N ALA A 50 -6.56 4.67 -5.21
CA ALA A 50 -5.61 4.73 -4.10
C ALA A 50 -4.55 3.63 -4.16
N ARG A 51 -4.87 2.46 -4.75
CA ARG A 51 -3.88 1.40 -5.00
C ARG A 51 -2.82 1.83 -6.00
N VAL A 52 -3.19 2.58 -7.05
CA VAL A 52 -2.23 3.08 -8.05
C VAL A 52 -1.29 4.09 -7.40
N GLU A 53 -1.83 5.00 -6.59
CA GLU A 53 -1.03 5.98 -5.84
C GLU A 53 -0.05 5.31 -4.87
N ASP A 54 -0.50 4.26 -4.19
CA ASP A 54 0.32 3.42 -3.33
C ASP A 54 1.47 2.74 -4.10
N ARG A 55 1.19 2.19 -5.30
CA ARG A 55 2.23 1.62 -6.18
C ARG A 55 3.20 2.67 -6.73
N ILE A 56 2.73 3.89 -7.03
CA ILE A 56 3.60 5.00 -7.44
C ILE A 56 4.54 5.40 -6.29
N ARG A 57 4.05 5.43 -5.06
CA ARG A 57 4.88 5.72 -3.88
C ARG A 57 5.98 4.66 -3.74
N HIS A 58 5.61 3.38 -3.78
CA HIS A 58 6.58 2.28 -3.76
C HIS A 58 7.62 2.40 -4.88
N ALA A 59 7.18 2.70 -6.11
CA ALA A 59 8.10 2.86 -7.23
C ALA A 59 9.09 4.02 -7.02
N LYS A 60 8.66 5.13 -6.39
CA LYS A 60 9.55 6.24 -6.00
C LYS A 60 10.60 5.78 -5.00
N ASP A 61 10.20 5.00 -4.00
CA ASP A 61 11.10 4.44 -2.98
C ASP A 61 12.10 3.41 -3.56
N THR A 62 11.75 2.76 -4.67
CA THR A 62 12.59 1.77 -5.35
C THR A 62 13.38 2.33 -6.54
N GLY A 63 13.43 3.66 -6.74
CA GLY A 63 14.35 4.29 -7.69
C GLY A 63 13.71 5.28 -8.67
N MET A 64 12.38 5.31 -8.81
CA MET A 64 11.70 6.19 -9.77
C MET A 64 11.86 7.67 -9.42
N GLY A 65 12.10 7.98 -8.13
CA GLY A 65 12.30 9.36 -7.67
C GLY A 65 13.73 9.89 -7.81
N ARG A 66 14.70 9.07 -8.26
CA ARG A 66 16.11 9.45 -8.28
C ARG A 66 16.78 9.07 -9.60
N PHE A 67 16.85 10.04 -10.51
CA PHE A 67 17.50 9.87 -11.80
C PHE A 67 19.03 9.91 -11.68
N PRO A 68 19.76 8.95 -12.28
CA PRO A 68 21.21 8.84 -12.11
C PRO A 68 22.03 9.76 -13.04
N SER A 69 21.42 10.35 -14.08
CA SER A 69 22.14 11.13 -15.09
C SER A 69 21.43 12.44 -15.45
N ARG A 70 22.17 13.35 -16.08
CA ARG A 70 21.62 14.53 -16.77
C ARG A 70 21.15 14.21 -18.19
N GLU A 71 21.56 13.08 -18.73
CA GLU A 71 21.19 12.63 -20.08
C GLU A 71 19.84 11.93 -20.08
N PHE A 72 18.95 12.37 -20.97
CA PHE A 72 17.59 11.84 -21.06
C PHE A 72 17.54 10.34 -21.41
N ALA A 73 18.38 9.89 -22.35
CA ALA A 73 18.41 8.49 -22.79
C ALA A 73 18.76 7.53 -21.64
N ILE A 74 19.73 7.91 -20.79
CA ILE A 74 20.09 7.12 -19.61
C ILE A 74 18.92 7.06 -18.62
N ASN A 75 18.25 8.20 -18.40
CA ASN A 75 17.10 8.26 -17.49
C ASN A 75 15.88 7.50 -18.01
N GLN A 76 15.69 7.43 -19.32
CA GLN A 76 14.66 6.60 -19.94
C GLN A 76 14.91 5.11 -19.66
N THR A 77 16.14 4.64 -19.86
CA THR A 77 16.54 3.27 -19.51
C THR A 77 16.39 3.01 -18.02
N TRP A 78 16.78 3.95 -17.17
CA TRP A 78 16.59 3.86 -15.71
C TRP A 78 15.11 3.70 -15.33
N PHE A 79 14.23 4.47 -15.98
CA PHE A 79 12.80 4.38 -15.75
C PHE A 79 12.25 3.01 -16.18
N ALA A 80 12.70 2.47 -17.33
CA ALA A 80 12.33 1.13 -17.78
C ALA A 80 12.81 0.04 -16.80
N LEU A 81 14.03 0.13 -16.28
CA LEU A 81 14.55 -0.78 -15.25
C LEU A 81 13.72 -0.71 -13.97
N THR A 82 13.32 0.50 -13.56
CA THR A 82 12.47 0.67 -12.36
C THR A 82 11.08 0.06 -12.57
N ALA A 83 10.50 0.17 -13.76
CA ALA A 83 9.23 -0.47 -14.10
C ALA A 83 9.33 -2.00 -14.04
N VAL A 84 10.38 -2.58 -14.63
CA VAL A 84 10.66 -4.03 -14.56
C VAL A 84 10.81 -4.48 -13.10
N ALA A 85 11.53 -3.74 -12.27
CA ALA A 85 11.67 -4.06 -10.86
C ALA A 85 10.32 -4.03 -10.10
N ALA A 86 9.45 -3.07 -10.41
CA ALA A 86 8.11 -2.99 -9.83
C ALA A 86 7.25 -4.20 -10.22
N ASP A 87 7.32 -4.63 -11.48
CA ASP A 87 6.63 -5.84 -11.96
C ASP A 87 7.15 -7.08 -11.27
N LEU A 88 8.48 -7.25 -11.17
CA LEU A 88 9.09 -8.39 -10.46
C LEU A 88 8.63 -8.47 -9.00
N ILE A 89 8.57 -7.33 -8.29
CA ILE A 89 8.04 -7.28 -6.93
C ILE A 89 6.56 -7.68 -6.89
N ALA A 90 5.75 -7.20 -7.84
CA ALA A 90 4.33 -7.55 -7.91
C ALA A 90 4.12 -9.05 -8.15
N TRP A 91 4.85 -9.64 -9.09
CA TRP A 91 4.80 -11.08 -9.38
C TRP A 91 5.33 -11.92 -8.22
N THR A 92 6.40 -11.49 -7.55
CA THR A 92 6.92 -12.15 -6.34
C THR A 92 5.85 -12.19 -5.25
N ARG A 93 5.15 -11.07 -4.99
CA ARG A 93 4.06 -11.01 -4.03
C ARG A 93 2.88 -11.91 -4.41
N LEU A 94 2.57 -12.00 -5.70
CA LEU A 94 1.42 -12.78 -6.19
C LEU A 94 1.69 -14.29 -6.20
N LEU A 95 2.90 -14.69 -6.59
CA LEU A 95 3.21 -16.09 -6.91
C LEU A 95 4.08 -16.79 -5.86
N ALA A 96 4.97 -16.06 -5.18
CA ALA A 96 6.00 -16.65 -4.32
C ALA A 96 5.77 -16.44 -2.82
N LEU A 97 5.07 -15.37 -2.42
CA LEU A 97 4.81 -15.04 -1.02
C LEU A 97 3.46 -15.61 -0.56
N THR A 98 3.38 -16.94 -0.48
CA THR A 98 2.20 -17.71 -0.06
C THR A 98 2.46 -18.49 1.22
N GLY A 99 1.41 -19.03 1.87
CA GLY A 99 1.54 -19.78 3.12
C GLY A 99 2.09 -18.90 4.25
N ASP A 100 3.08 -19.38 5.00
CA ASP A 100 3.72 -18.64 6.10
C ASP A 100 4.37 -17.32 5.63
N ALA A 101 4.80 -17.26 4.37
CA ALA A 101 5.40 -16.07 3.78
C ALA A 101 4.39 -14.99 3.36
N THR A 102 3.07 -15.25 3.45
CA THR A 102 2.01 -14.31 3.03
C THR A 102 2.09 -12.98 3.77
N VAL A 103 2.56 -12.98 5.02
CA VAL A 103 2.79 -11.74 5.80
C VAL A 103 3.75 -10.77 5.09
N LEU A 104 4.69 -11.28 4.30
CA LEU A 104 5.64 -10.47 3.54
C LEU A 104 5.02 -9.82 2.30
N ALA A 105 3.91 -10.38 1.76
CA ALA A 105 3.25 -9.85 0.58
C ALA A 105 2.63 -8.46 0.81
N ALA A 106 2.20 -8.18 2.04
CA ALA A 106 1.63 -6.89 2.46
C ALA A 106 2.69 -5.87 2.91
N CYS A 107 3.95 -6.26 3.05
CA CYS A 107 5.01 -5.39 3.56
C CYS A 107 5.45 -4.33 2.55
N GLU A 108 5.84 -3.14 3.04
CA GLU A 108 6.50 -2.10 2.26
C GLU A 108 7.74 -2.63 1.51
N PRO A 109 8.09 -2.11 0.31
CA PRO A 109 9.23 -2.58 -0.48
C PRO A 109 10.54 -2.58 0.30
N LYS A 110 10.74 -1.61 1.20
CA LYS A 110 11.91 -1.54 2.08
C LYS A 110 11.98 -2.76 3.00
N ALA A 111 10.88 -3.13 3.65
CA ALA A 111 10.83 -4.31 4.51
C ALA A 111 11.03 -5.60 3.69
N LEU A 112 10.43 -5.69 2.51
CA LEU A 112 10.62 -6.83 1.61
C LEU A 112 12.09 -6.96 1.17
N ARG A 113 12.77 -5.84 0.89
CA ARG A 113 14.19 -5.82 0.55
C ARG A 113 15.05 -6.45 1.64
N TYR A 114 14.89 -6.01 2.88
CA TYR A 114 15.75 -6.47 3.98
C TYR A 114 15.38 -7.85 4.54
N ARG A 115 14.10 -8.25 4.45
CA ARG A 115 13.63 -9.52 5.04
C ARG A 115 13.62 -10.69 4.06
N PHE A 116 13.60 -10.43 2.76
CA PHE A 116 13.46 -11.48 1.74
C PHE A 116 14.50 -11.33 0.63
N LEU A 117 14.56 -10.19 -0.05
CA LEU A 117 15.37 -10.05 -1.27
C LEU A 117 16.88 -9.95 -1.03
N HIS A 118 17.29 -9.53 0.17
CA HIS A 118 18.70 -9.44 0.58
C HIS A 118 19.18 -10.72 1.29
N VAL A 119 18.27 -11.60 1.68
CA VAL A 119 18.65 -12.83 2.40
C VAL A 119 19.16 -13.84 1.37
N PRO A 120 20.39 -14.37 1.52
CA PRO A 120 20.88 -15.40 0.63
C PRO A 120 19.97 -16.63 0.73
N ALA A 121 19.69 -17.27 -0.41
CA ALA A 121 18.92 -18.50 -0.43
C ALA A 121 19.71 -19.60 0.29
N GLY A 122 19.31 -19.92 1.52
CA GLY A 122 19.82 -21.05 2.30
C GLY A 122 18.92 -22.27 2.11
N PRO A 123 19.45 -23.50 2.25
CA PRO A 123 18.61 -24.69 2.25
C PRO A 123 17.56 -24.58 3.36
N ALA A 124 16.30 -24.85 2.98
CA ALA A 124 15.12 -24.74 3.84
C ALA A 124 15.13 -25.81 4.94
N SER A 125 15.96 -25.60 5.97
CA SER A 125 15.99 -26.41 7.19
C SER A 125 16.35 -25.52 8.38
N TYR A 126 15.51 -24.55 8.71
CA TYR A 126 15.56 -23.94 10.04
C TYR A 126 14.14 -23.69 10.56
N PRO A 127 13.71 -24.38 11.64
CA PRO A 127 12.51 -24.00 12.36
C PRO A 127 12.79 -22.63 13.00
N TYR A 128 11.98 -21.63 12.71
CA TYR A 128 12.08 -20.36 13.42
C TYR A 128 11.51 -20.55 14.82
N THR A 129 12.32 -20.34 15.86
CA THR A 129 11.82 -20.17 17.22
C THR A 129 11.28 -18.75 17.34
N VAL A 130 9.99 -18.61 17.65
CA VAL A 130 9.40 -17.31 18.01
C VAL A 130 10.09 -16.83 19.28
N ILE A 131 10.83 -15.72 19.21
CA ILE A 131 11.31 -15.02 20.41
C ILE A 131 10.14 -14.17 20.89
N GLU A 132 9.39 -14.67 21.88
CA GLU A 132 8.47 -13.82 22.64
C GLU A 132 9.29 -12.74 23.36
N SER A 133 8.89 -11.48 23.18
CA SER A 133 9.52 -10.34 23.86
C SER A 133 9.30 -10.47 25.38
N PRO A 134 10.29 -10.17 26.25
CA PRO A 134 10.19 -10.44 27.70
C PRO A 134 9.20 -9.54 28.46
N HIS A 135 8.37 -8.75 27.79
CA HIS A 135 7.57 -7.71 28.43
C HIS A 135 6.17 -8.13 28.88
N ALA A 136 5.87 -9.44 28.89
CA ALA A 136 4.56 -9.98 29.30
C ALA A 136 4.54 -10.64 30.69
N ALA A 137 5.60 -10.53 31.49
CA ALA A 137 5.65 -11.07 32.85
C ALA A 137 5.57 -9.96 33.91
N MET A 138 4.57 -9.08 33.84
CA MET A 138 4.34 -8.09 34.90
C MET A 138 2.89 -7.57 34.92
N SER A 139 1.91 -8.45 35.17
CA SER A 139 0.69 -8.09 35.90
C SER A 139 -0.11 -9.33 36.29
N SER A 140 0.11 -9.86 37.50
CA SER A 140 -0.92 -10.52 38.32
C SER A 140 -0.30 -10.97 39.65
N SER A 141 -0.03 -10.01 40.53
CA SER A 141 -0.03 -10.22 41.98
C SER A 141 -1.19 -9.39 42.52
N ALA A 142 -2.26 -10.05 42.96
CA ALA A 142 -3.22 -9.61 43.98
C ALA A 142 -4.50 -10.48 43.91
N ALA A 143 -4.56 -11.51 44.76
CA ALA A 143 -5.79 -12.00 45.41
C ALA A 143 -5.39 -13.10 46.40
N SER A 144 -4.95 -12.68 47.59
CA SER A 144 -5.36 -13.35 48.83
C SER A 144 -6.79 -12.91 49.16
#